data_AF-X1V204-F1
#
_entry.id   AF-X1V204-F1
#
_cell.length_a   1.000
_cell.length_b   1.000
_cell.length_c   1.000
_cell.angle_alpha   90.00
_cell.angle_beta   90.00
_cell.angle_gamma   90.00
#
_symmetry.space_group_name_H-M   'P 1'
#
loop_
_entity.id
_entity.type
_entity.pdbx_description
1 polymer ?
#
loop_
_entity_poly.entity_id
_entity_poly.type
_entity_poly.pdbx_seq_one_letter_code
_entity_poly.pdbx_strand_id
1 'polypeptide(L)'
;MGIESPATYGDYYWKNSVEATEAFDEVMENALSPYLRGIFADIPGIRELPSGLQSFMRAMAEPPTAGFGDLIKLTAGEFGAEILKDAIAPAMSMMKRF
;
A
#
# COMPACT_ATOMS: atom_id res chain seq x y z
N MET A 1 4.75 7.16 18.80
CA MET A 1 4.73 8.15 19.90
C MET A 1 3.36 8.07 20.57
N GLY A 2 3.18 7.15 21.53
CA GLY A 2 1.95 7.06 22.33
C GLY A 2 2.21 7.59 23.74
N ILE A 3 1.24 8.30 24.32
CA ILE A 3 1.30 8.68 25.74
C ILE A 3 0.93 7.42 26.53
N GLU A 4 1.89 6.78 27.19
CA GLU A 4 1.63 5.50 27.90
C GLU A 4 0.59 5.67 29.01
N SER A 5 0.70 6.76 29.79
CA SER A 5 -0.19 7.11 30.90
C SER A 5 -0.82 8.49 30.67
N PRO A 6 -2.02 8.58 30.08
CA PRO A 6 -2.68 9.85 29.82
C PRO A 6 -3.08 10.53 31.15
N ALA A 7 -2.68 11.80 31.33
CA ALA A 7 -2.97 12.57 32.55
C ALA A 7 -4.20 13.48 32.39
N THR A 8 -4.52 13.84 31.14
CA THR A 8 -5.67 14.68 30.80
C THR A 8 -6.60 13.98 29.80
N TYR A 9 -7.81 14.50 29.65
CA TYR A 9 -8.71 14.05 28.58
C TYR A 9 -8.10 14.28 27.18
N GLY A 10 -7.33 15.36 27.00
CA GLY A 10 -6.62 15.63 25.75
C GLY A 10 -5.59 14.53 25.44
N ASP A 11 -4.81 14.11 26.45
CA ASP A 11 -3.84 13.02 26.30
C ASP A 11 -4.51 11.68 25.99
N TYR A 12 -5.64 11.40 26.66
CA TYR A 12 -6.45 10.22 26.40
C TYR A 12 -6.97 10.21 24.96
N TYR A 13 -7.59 11.31 24.52
CA TYR A 13 -8.12 11.42 23.17
C TYR A 13 -7.03 11.26 22.10
N TRP A 14 -5.88 11.91 22.30
CA TRP A 14 -4.73 11.78 21.41
C TRP A 14 -4.24 10.34 21.32
N LYS A 15 -4.03 9.68 22.47
CA LYS A 15 -3.60 8.27 22.53
C LYS A 15 -4.55 7.36 21.75
N ASN A 16 -5.85 7.44 22.04
CA ASN A 16 -6.86 6.61 21.37
C ASN A 16 -6.94 6.93 19.87
N SER A 17 -6.69 8.17 19.46
CA SER A 17 -6.69 8.54 18.04
C SER A 17 -5.51 7.90 17.30
N VAL A 18 -4.31 7.89 17.89
CA VAL A 18 -3.12 7.23 17.31
C VAL A 18 -3.33 5.72 17.24
N GLU A 19 -3.84 5.10 18.31
CA GLU A 19 -4.14 3.66 18.35
C GLU A 19 -5.21 3.26 17.32
N ALA A 20 -6.23 4.10 17.12
CA ALA A 20 -7.26 3.87 16.10
C ALA A 20 -6.69 3.96 14.67
N THR A 21 -5.79 4.90 14.41
CA THR A 21 -5.08 4.99 13.11
C THR A 21 -4.23 3.74 12.88
N GLU A 22 -3.42 3.36 13.87
CA GLU A 22 -2.56 2.17 13.79
C GLU A 22 -3.38 0.90 13.50
N ALA A 23 -4.49 0.71 14.21
CA ALA A 23 -5.38 -0.43 14.00
C ALA A 23 -6.03 -0.41 12.60
N PHE A 24 -6.41 0.76 12.09
CA PHE A 24 -6.97 0.88 10.74
C PHE A 24 -5.94 0.52 9.67
N ASP A 25 -4.71 1.00 9.83
CA ASP A 25 -3.61 0.71 8.91
C ASP A 25 -3.29 -0.79 8.88
N GLU A 26 -3.19 -1.44 10.03
CA GLU A 26 -2.98 -2.89 10.11
C GLU A 26 -4.10 -3.68 9.43
N VAL A 27 -5.37 -3.29 9.60
CA VAL A 27 -6.50 -3.96 8.93
C VAL A 27 -6.38 -3.84 7.41
N MET A 28 -6.05 -2.65 6.91
CA MET A 28 -5.89 -2.41 5.47
C MET A 28 -4.69 -3.18 4.89
N GLU A 29 -3.56 -3.14 5.57
CA GLU A 29 -2.34 -3.88 5.20
C GLU A 29 -2.61 -5.36 5.10
N ASN A 30 -3.28 -5.94 6.11
CA ASN A 30 -3.65 -7.35 6.11
C ASN A 30 -4.63 -7.71 4.99
N ALA A 31 -5.56 -6.82 4.65
CA ALA A 31 -6.51 -7.03 3.57
C ALA A 31 -5.83 -7.01 2.19
N LEU A 32 -4.85 -6.14 1.96
CA LEU A 32 -4.20 -5.95 0.66
C LEU A 32 -3.02 -6.91 0.42
N SER A 33 -2.31 -7.30 1.47
CA SER A 33 -1.09 -8.13 1.41
C SER A 33 -1.22 -9.42 0.58
N PRO A 34 -2.32 -10.22 0.68
CA PRO A 34 -2.49 -11.41 -0.14
C PRO A 34 -2.56 -11.11 -1.64
N TYR A 35 -3.19 -10.00 -2.04
CA TYR A 35 -3.31 -9.62 -3.45
C TYR A 35 -1.97 -9.17 -4.02
N LEU A 36 -1.21 -8.37 -3.27
CA LEU A 36 0.13 -7.93 -3.67
C LEU A 36 1.10 -9.12 -3.80
N ARG A 37 1.05 -10.07 -2.87
CA ARG A 37 1.82 -11.33 -3.00
C ARG A 37 1.47 -12.10 -4.26
N GLY A 38 0.18 -12.22 -4.58
CA GLY A 38 -0.28 -12.87 -5.81
C GLY A 38 0.27 -12.19 -7.06
N ILE A 39 0.07 -10.86 -7.16
CA ILE A 39 0.57 -10.07 -8.29
C ILE A 39 2.08 -10.24 -8.46
N PHE A 40 2.86 -10.10 -7.38
CA PHE A 40 4.32 -10.19 -7.47
C PHE A 40 4.82 -11.60 -7.80
N ALA A 41 4.12 -12.65 -7.37
CA ALA A 41 4.49 -14.03 -7.72
C ALA A 41 4.40 -14.30 -9.23
N ASP A 42 3.49 -13.61 -9.91
CA ASP A 42 3.22 -13.80 -11.34
C ASP A 42 4.05 -12.87 -12.25
N ILE A 43 4.80 -11.92 -11.70
CA ILE A 43 5.65 -11.01 -12.49
C ILE A 43 6.87 -11.78 -13.05
N PRO A 44 7.01 -11.91 -14.38
CA PRO A 44 8.19 -12.53 -14.99
C PRO A 44 9.46 -11.74 -14.67
N GLY A 45 10.56 -12.43 -14.38
CA GLY A 45 11.86 -11.79 -14.13
C GLY A 45 11.97 -11.07 -12.79
N ILE A 46 10.97 -11.16 -11.89
CA ILE A 46 11.01 -10.49 -10.57
C ILE A 46 12.26 -10.84 -9.75
N ARG A 47 12.78 -12.06 -9.90
CA ARG A 47 14.00 -12.55 -9.22
C ARG A 47 15.29 -11.99 -9.81
N GLU A 48 15.22 -11.40 -11.00
CA GLU A 48 16.36 -10.80 -11.71
C GLU A 48 16.52 -9.31 -11.38
N LEU A 49 15.52 -8.72 -10.69
CA LEU A 49 15.60 -7.34 -10.23
C LEU A 49 16.74 -7.14 -9.23
N PRO A 50 17.35 -5.94 -9.16
CA PRO A 50 18.26 -5.57 -8.09
C PRO A 50 17.70 -5.89 -6.70
N SER A 51 18.56 -6.33 -5.78
CA SER A 51 18.15 -6.80 -4.44
C SER A 51 17.30 -5.77 -3.66
N GLY A 52 17.59 -4.48 -3.81
CA GLY A 52 16.81 -3.41 -3.20
C GLY A 52 15.35 -3.37 -3.67
N LEU A 53 15.11 -3.59 -4.97
CA LEU A 53 13.75 -3.64 -5.52
C LEU A 53 13.00 -4.90 -5.07
N GLN A 54 13.68 -6.05 -5.01
CA GLN A 54 13.06 -7.26 -4.46
C GLN A 54 12.66 -7.08 -2.99
N SER A 55 13.51 -6.41 -2.19
CA SER A 55 13.21 -6.11 -0.79
C SER A 55 12.06 -5.12 -0.65
N PHE A 56 12.00 -4.10 -1.50
CA PHE A 56 10.89 -3.15 -1.53
C PHE A 56 9.56 -3.85 -1.88
N MET A 57 9.54 -4.70 -2.91
CA MET A 57 8.34 -5.47 -3.27
C MET A 57 7.92 -6.43 -2.16
N ARG A 58 8.87 -7.07 -1.47
CA ARG A 58 8.57 -7.87 -0.27
C ARG A 58 7.94 -7.02 0.84
N ALA A 59 8.47 -5.83 1.12
CA ALA A 59 7.89 -4.93 2.12
C ALA A 59 6.47 -4.46 1.74
N MET A 60 6.16 -4.29 0.45
CA MET A 60 4.80 -4.00 0.01
C MET A 60 3.84 -5.19 0.19
N ALA A 61 4.32 -6.40 -0.05
CA ALA A 61 3.56 -7.63 0.11
C ALA A 61 3.42 -8.08 1.58
N GLU A 62 4.37 -7.70 2.42
CA GLU A 62 4.48 -8.02 3.84
C GLU A 62 4.98 -6.77 4.59
N PRO A 63 4.06 -5.85 4.93
CA PRO A 63 4.38 -4.59 5.59
C PRO A 63 5.10 -4.83 6.93
N PRO A 64 6.24 -4.18 7.19
CA PRO A 64 7.02 -4.44 8.40
C PRO A 64 6.47 -3.72 9.65
N THR A 65 5.67 -2.66 9.47
CA THR A 65 5.11 -1.83 10.55
C THR A 65 3.79 -1.24 10.10
N ALA A 66 2.87 -1.05 11.06
CA ALA A 66 1.63 -0.32 10.84
C ALA A 66 1.90 1.10 10.29
N GLY A 67 1.11 1.50 9.30
CA GLY A 67 1.23 2.78 8.60
C GLY A 67 2.13 2.71 7.36
N PHE A 68 2.82 1.59 7.13
CA PHE A 68 3.45 1.33 5.84
C PHE A 68 2.39 1.11 4.74
N GLY A 69 1.20 0.70 5.14
CA GLY A 69 -0.02 0.59 4.35
C GLY A 69 -0.44 1.89 3.69
N ASP A 70 -0.15 3.05 4.30
CA ASP A 70 -0.47 4.35 3.70
C ASP A 70 0.41 4.63 2.46
N LEU A 71 1.69 4.27 2.53
CA LEU A 71 2.58 4.29 1.36
C LEU A 71 2.09 3.29 0.29
N ILE A 72 1.75 2.07 0.70
CA ILE A 72 1.21 1.04 -0.20
C ILE A 72 -0.09 1.51 -0.85
N LYS A 73 -0.99 2.17 -0.12
CA LYS A 73 -2.27 2.65 -0.63
C LYS A 73 -2.07 3.69 -1.72
N LEU A 74 -1.13 4.62 -1.54
CA LEU A 74 -0.76 5.60 -2.55
C LEU A 74 -0.12 4.91 -3.77
N THR A 75 0.90 4.08 -3.55
CA THR A 75 1.64 3.43 -4.63
C THR A 75 0.81 2.39 -5.39
N ALA A 76 0.01 1.58 -4.71
CA ALA A 76 -0.88 0.60 -5.32
C ALA A 76 -2.01 1.27 -6.10
N GLY A 77 -2.53 2.40 -5.61
CA GLY A 77 -3.48 3.23 -6.33
C GLY A 77 -2.91 3.75 -7.66
N GLU A 78 -1.69 4.32 -7.62
CA GLU A 78 -1.00 4.80 -8.82
C GLU A 78 -0.63 3.66 -9.78
N PHE A 79 -0.09 2.57 -9.25
CA PHE A 79 0.27 1.40 -10.05
C PHE A 79 -0.94 0.79 -10.76
N GLY A 80 -2.06 0.63 -10.04
CA GLY A 80 -3.31 0.17 -10.62
C GLY A 80 -3.86 1.13 -11.67
N ALA A 81 -3.79 2.43 -11.41
CA ALA A 81 -4.22 3.46 -12.36
C ALA A 81 -3.39 3.45 -13.65
N GLU A 82 -2.06 3.33 -13.57
CA GLU A 82 -1.19 3.28 -14.75
C GLU A 82 -1.38 1.99 -15.55
N ILE A 83 -1.53 0.82 -14.90
CA ILE A 83 -1.88 -0.43 -15.61
C ILE A 83 -3.21 -0.28 -16.34
N LEU A 84 -4.24 0.23 -15.66
CA LEU A 84 -5.56 0.39 -16.26
C LEU A 84 -5.51 1.36 -17.44
N LYS A 85 -4.80 2.48 -17.28
CA LYS A 85 -4.57 3.48 -18.32
C LYS A 85 -3.87 2.90 -19.53
N ASP A 86 -2.82 2.11 -19.35
CA ASP A 86 -2.11 1.44 -20.44
C ASP A 86 -2.99 0.40 -21.14
N ALA A 87 -3.78 -0.36 -20.37
CA ALA A 87 -4.71 -1.35 -20.91
C ALA A 87 -5.81 -0.73 -21.79
N ILE A 88 -6.33 0.44 -21.40
CA ILE A 88 -7.39 1.15 -22.16
C ILE A 88 -6.84 2.11 -23.22
N ALA A 89 -5.54 2.41 -23.22
CA ALA A 89 -4.92 3.35 -24.15
C ALA A 89 -5.20 3.02 -25.64
N PRO A 90 -5.17 1.75 -26.10
CA PRO A 90 -5.52 1.40 -27.47
C PRO A 90 -6.96 1.80 -27.83
N ALA A 91 -7.93 1.52 -26.96
CA ALA A 91 -9.33 1.88 -27.16
C ALA A 91 -9.53 3.41 -27.22
N MET A 92 -8.90 4.14 -26.31
CA MET A 92 -8.93 5.61 -26.28
C MET A 92 -8.34 6.24 -27.54
N SER A 93 -7.25 5.67 -28.08
CA SER A 93 -6.62 6.14 -29.31
C SER A 93 -7.51 5.99 -30.55
N MET A 94 -8.34 4.94 -30.60
CA MET A 94 -9.30 4.73 -31.68
C MET A 94 -10.44 5.75 -31.63
N MET A 95 -10.91 6.11 -30.43
CA MET A 95 -11.96 7.11 -30.25
C MET A 95 -11.52 8.53 -30.60
N LYS A 96 -10.23 8.87 -30.42
CA LYS A 96 -9.66 10.19 -30.78
C LYS A 96 -9.43 10.39 -32.28
N ARG A 97 -9.65 9.37 -33.11
CA ARG A 97 -9.46 9.42 -34.57
C ARG A 97 -10.73 9.85 -35.33
N PHE A 98 -11.84 10.06 -34.63
CA PHE A 98 -13.09 10.62 -35.15
C PHE A 98 -13.27 12.06 -34.64
#